data_AF-W0FT40-F1
#
_entry.id   AF-W0FT40-F1
#
_cell.length_a   1.000
_cell.length_b   1.000
_cell.length_c   1.000
_cell.angle_alpha   90.00
_cell.angle_beta   90.00
_cell.angle_gamma   90.00
#
_symmetry.space_group_name_H-M   'P 1'
#
loop_
_entity.id
_entity.type
_entity.pdbx_description
1 polymer ?
#
loop_
_entity_poly.entity_id
_entity_poly.type
_entity_poly.pdbx_seq_one_letter_code
_entity_poly.pdbx_strand_id
1 'polypeptide(L)' 'MGIFEVNDLSNVRTLVSAAQASDEPVVVLDGEDECLVAMRPAVFERILFDGMHLNAAPRTTMHL' A
#
# COMPACT_ATOMS: atom_id res chain seq x y z
N MET A 1 6.23 -4.97 3.35
CA MET A 1 5.86 -3.84 2.47
C MET A 1 7.13 -3.40 1.79
N GLY A 2 7.16 -3.27 0.45
CA GLY A 2 8.35 -2.82 -0.27
C GLY A 2 8.42 -1.30 -0.27
N ILE A 3 9.57 -0.71 0.09
CA ILE A 3 9.79 0.74 0.11
C ILE A 3 10.90 1.07 -0.89
N PHE A 4 10.68 2.06 -1.74
CA PHE A 4 11.63 2.53 -2.74
C PHE A 4 11.78 4.04 -2.64
N GLU A 5 13.00 4.55 -2.79
CA GLU A 5 13.23 5.97 -3.05
C GLU A 5 12.88 6.28 -4.51
N VAL A 6 12.29 7.45 -4.76
CA VAL A 6 11.96 7.89 -6.12
C VAL A 6 13.20 7.96 -7.02
N ASN A 7 14.35 8.27 -6.41
CA ASN A 7 15.65 8.32 -7.07
C ASN A 7 16.16 6.93 -7.53
N ASP A 8 15.67 5.85 -6.92
CA ASP A 8 16.02 4.47 -7.30
C ASP A 8 15.16 3.95 -8.47
N LEU A 9 14.05 4.62 -8.77
CA LEU A 9 13.16 4.26 -9.86
C LEU A 9 13.64 4.88 -11.17
N SER A 10 14.48 4.13 -11.88
CA SER A 10 14.99 4.51 -13.20
C SER A 10 13.91 4.80 -14.25
N ASN A 11 12.71 4.22 -14.10
CA ASN A 11 11.53 4.51 -14.91
C ASN A 11 10.26 3.83 -14.33
N VAL A 12 9.09 4.19 -14.86
CA VAL A 12 7.78 3.62 -14.48
C VAL A 12 7.71 2.10 -14.65
N ARG A 13 8.41 1.49 -15.61
CA ARG A 13 8.37 0.02 -15.77
C ARG A 13 9.01 -0.70 -14.59
N THR A 14 10.02 -0.13 -13.96
CA THR A 14 10.65 -0.70 -12.75
C THR A 14 9.64 -0.72 -11.61
N LEU A 15 8.89 0.37 -11.41
CA LEU A 15 7.82 0.44 -10.41
C LEU A 15 6.71 -0.57 -10.67
N VAL A 16 6.25 -0.67 -11.93
CA VAL A 16 5.23 -1.65 -12.33
C VAL A 16 5.71 -3.08 -12.07
N SER A 17 6.98 -3.38 -12.39
CA SER A 17 7.56 -4.71 -12.18
C SER A 17 7.65 -5.05 -10.69
N ALA A 18 8.09 -4.09 -9.85
CA ALA A 18 8.14 -4.25 -8.41
C ALA A 18 6.74 -4.48 -7.80
N ALA A 19 5.75 -3.70 -8.24
CA ALA A 19 4.37 -3.88 -7.79
C ALA A 19 3.77 -5.23 -8.25
N GLN A 20 4.11 -5.71 -9.45
CA GLN A 20 3.64 -7.00 -9.95
C GLN A 20 4.28 -8.18 -9.21
N ALA A 21 5.54 -8.06 -8.79
CA ALA A 21 6.25 -9.10 -8.05
C ALA A 21 5.90 -9.14 -6.55
N SER A 22 5.17 -8.14 -6.04
CA SER A 22 4.86 -7.99 -4.62
C SER A 22 3.43 -8.44 -4.27
N ASP A 23 3.30 -9.19 -3.17
CA ASP A 23 2.02 -9.53 -2.51
C ASP A 23 1.54 -8.46 -1.52
N GLU A 24 2.28 -7.36 -1.42
CA GLU A 24 1.97 -6.21 -0.58
C GLU A 24 2.10 -4.90 -1.36
N PRO A 25 1.52 -3.79 -0.86
CA PRO A 25 1.74 -2.48 -1.44
C PRO A 25 3.23 -2.14 -1.52
N VAL A 26 3.59 -1.44 -2.59
CA VAL A 26 4.89 -0.84 -2.77
C VAL A 26 4.73 0.66 -2.57
N VAL A 27 5.50 1.23 -1.65
CA VAL A 27 5.51 2.65 -1.35
C VAL A 27 6.74 3.28 -1.98
N VAL A 28 6.54 4.41 -2.66
CA VAL A 28 7.61 5.25 -3.18
C VAL A 28 7.69 6.49 -2.32
N LEU A 29 8.90 6.80 -1.87
CA LEU A 29 9.22 7.99 -1.09
C LEU A 29 9.93 9.01 -1.97
N ASP A 30 9.70 10.29 -1.73
CA ASP A 30 10.57 11.39 -2.17
C ASP A 30 11.24 12.00 -0.94
N GLY A 31 12.37 11.41 -0.52
CA GLY A 31 12.96 11.71 0.78
C GLY A 31 12.15 11.11 1.92
N GLU A 32 11.66 11.94 2.85
CA GLU A 32 10.82 11.46 3.97
C GLU A 32 9.33 11.39 3.62
N ASP A 33 8.92 11.93 2.47
CA ASP A 33 7.53 12.07 2.09
C ASP A 33 7.04 10.87 1.25
N GLU A 34 5.94 10.24 1.68
CA GLU A 34 5.23 9.25 0.85
C GLU A 34 4.60 9.93 -0.37
N CYS A 35 5.11 9.63 -1.57
CA CYS A 35 4.66 10.29 -2.79
C CYS A 35 3.67 9.44 -3.59
N LEU A 36 3.89 8.11 -3.64
CA LEU A 36 3.09 7.19 -4.45
C LEU A 36 2.98 5.81 -3.79
N VAL A 37 1.83 5.16 -3.97
CA VAL A 37 1.64 3.75 -3.62
C VAL A 37 1.23 2.99 -4.88
N ALA A 38 1.96 1.92 -5.20
CA ALA A 38 1.70 1.03 -6.31
C ALA A 38 1.40 -0.38 -5.81
N MET A 39 0.36 -1.01 -6.34
CA MET A 39 0.00 -2.38 -5.97
C MET A 39 -0.79 -3.05 -7.09
N ARG A 40 -0.86 -4.39 -7.07
CA ARG A 40 -1.76 -5.15 -7.95
C ARG A 40 -3.22 -4.93 -7.52
N PRO A 41 -4.19 -4.95 -8.46
CA PRO A 41 -5.61 -4.82 -8.14
C PRO A 41 -6.07 -5.80 -7.04
N ALA A 42 -5.64 -7.06 -7.08
CA ALA A 42 -6.01 -8.06 -6.08
C ALA A 42 -5.52 -7.70 -4.65
N VAL A 43 -4.37 -7.04 -4.53
CA VAL A 43 -3.85 -6.57 -3.23
C VAL A 43 -4.73 -5.45 -2.69
N PHE A 44 -5.15 -4.53 -3.57
CA PHE A 44 -6.08 -3.45 -3.22
C PHE A 44 -7.45 -4.00 -2.78
N GLU A 45 -8.01 -4.94 -3.53
CA GLU A 45 -9.28 -5.60 -3.20
C GLU A 45 -9.22 -6.31 -1.84
N ARG A 46 -8.13 -7.03 -1.55
CA ARG A 46 -7.92 -7.65 -0.24
C ARG A 46 -7.90 -6.61 0.88
N ILE A 47 -7.16 -5.52 0.71
CA ILE A 47 -7.09 -4.44 1.71
C ILE A 47 -8.47 -3.83 1.97
N LEU A 48 -9.27 -3.60 0.92
CA LEU A 48 -10.63 -3.10 1.07
C LEU A 48 -11.52 -4.10 1.85
N PHE A 49 -11.43 -5.39 1.52
CA PHE A 49 -12.18 -6.44 2.19
C PHE A 49 -11.80 -6.57 3.67
N ASP A 50 -10.51 -6.60 3.98
CA ASP A 50 -9.99 -6.66 5.36
C ASP A 50 -10.41 -5.40 6.15
N GLY A 51 -10.35 -4.23 5.52
CA GLY A 51 -10.78 -2.96 6.10
C GLY A 51 -12.29 -2.92 6.40
N MET A 52 -13.12 -3.57 5.57
CA MET A 52 -14.56 -3.70 5.84
C MET A 52 -14.82 -4.55 7.09
N HIS A 53 -14.06 -5.63 7.30
CA HIS A 53 -14.18 -6.46 8.49
C HIS A 53 -13.77 -5.72 9.77
N LEU A 54 -12.76 -4.85 9.69
CA LEU A 54 -12.35 -4.00 10.82
C LEU A 54 -13.41 -2.95 11.18
N ASN A 55 -14.12 -2.41 10.20
CA ASN A 55 -15.20 -1.44 10.42
C ASN A 55 -16.54 -2.07 10.83
N ALA A 56 -16.71 -3.38 10.61
CA ALA A 56 -17.88 -4.14 11.04
C ALA A 56 -17.78 -4.63 12.49
N ALA A 57 -16.60 -4.56 13.11
CA ALA A 57 -16.48 -4.78 14.55
C ALA A 57 -17.25 -3.69 15.29
N PRO A 58 -18.16 -4.03 16.23
CA PRO A 58 -18.88 -3.01 16.99
C PRO A 58 -17.86 -2.12 17.69
N ARG A 59 -17.90 -0.82 17.40
CA ARG A 59 -17.15 0.19 18.14
C ARG A 59 -17.61 0.10 19.58
N THR A 60 -16.89 -0.65 20.41
CA THR A 60 -17.08 -0.59 21.86
C THR A 60 -16.68 0.82 22.25
N THR A 61 -17.67 1.68 22.42
CA THR A 61 -17.52 2.99 23.04
C THR A 61 -16.94 2.75 24.44
N MET A 62 -15.62 2.84 24.57
CA MET A 62 -14.99 3.04 25.86
C MET A 62 -15.38 4.45 26.30
N HIS A 63 -16.47 4.52 27.07
CA HIS A 63 -16.73 5.65 27.94
C HIS A 63 -15.58 5.70 28.97
N LEU A 64 -14.71 6.70 28.80
CA LEU A 64 -13.83 7.19 29.87
C LEU A 64 -14.65 8.01 30.86
#